data_AF-A0A6B1BM50-F1
#
_entry.id   AF-A0A6B1BM50-F1
#
_cell.length_a   1.000
_cell.length_b   1.000
_cell.length_c   1.000
_cell.angle_alpha   90.00
_cell.angle_beta   90.00
_cell.angle_gamma   90.00
#
_symmetry.space_group_name_H-M   'P 1'
#
loop_
_entity.id
_entity.type
_entity.pdbx_description
1 polymer ?
#
loop_
_entity_poly.entity_id
_entity_poly.type
_entity_poly.pdbx_seq_one_letter_code
_entity_poly.pdbx_strand_id
1 'polypeptide(L)' 'MPYWKAKIGYRRRWVVEGVFSIFKRVFGEHAMALKQENIVQEIYLKVALYNKWRDESLS' A
#
# COMPACT_ATOMS: atom_id res chain seq x y z
N MET A 1 -28.84 3.15 2.10
CA MET A 1 -27.50 3.26 2.72
C MET A 1 -27.45 4.49 3.61
N PRO A 2 -26.82 4.45 4.79
CA PRO A 2 -26.74 5.61 5.68
C PRO A 2 -25.97 6.78 5.04
N TYR A 3 -26.47 8.00 5.20
CA TYR A 3 -25.87 9.25 4.69
C TYR A 3 -24.38 9.40 5.06
N TRP A 4 -24.02 8.98 6.28
CA TRP A 4 -22.64 9.05 6.76
C TRP A 4 -21.66 8.21 5.91
N LYS A 5 -22.07 7.03 5.40
CA LYS A 5 -21.21 6.18 4.57
C LYS A 5 -20.92 6.79 3.20
N ALA A 6 -21.88 7.54 2.65
CA ALA A 6 -21.70 8.26 1.39
C ALA A 6 -20.81 9.50 1.58
N LYS A 7 -21.02 10.26 2.66
CA LYS A 7 -20.27 11.49 2.98
C LYS A 7 -18.76 11.26 3.11
N ILE A 8 -18.34 10.12 3.68
CA ILE A 8 -16.92 9.79 3.87
C ILE A 8 -16.32 8.97 2.72
N GLY A 9 -17.07 8.71 1.65
CA GLY A 9 -16.57 7.90 0.53
C GLY A 9 -16.26 6.44 0.88
N TYR A 10 -16.95 5.87 1.89
CA TYR A 10 -16.64 4.55 2.47
C TYR A 10 -16.57 3.41 1.44
N ARG A 11 -17.28 3.54 0.31
CA ARG A 11 -17.25 2.58 -0.81
C ARG A 11 -15.85 2.36 -1.41
N ARG A 12 -14.90 3.28 -1.21
CA ARG A 12 -13.53 3.19 -1.74
C ARG A 12 -12.55 2.51 -0.78
N ARG A 13 -12.97 2.15 0.44
CA ARG A 13 -12.11 1.50 1.43
C ARG A 13 -11.53 0.18 0.90
N TRP A 14 -12.32 -0.61 0.18
CA TRP A 14 -11.86 -1.88 -0.37
C TRP A 14 -10.65 -1.68 -1.29
N VAL A 15 -10.60 -0.57 -2.05
CA VAL A 15 -9.51 -0.30 -2.98
C VAL A 15 -8.21 -0.11 -2.20
N VAL A 16 -8.26 0.63 -1.10
CA VAL A 16 -7.11 0.85 -0.21
C VAL A 16 -6.68 -0.48 0.43
N GLU A 17 -7.62 -1.24 0.98
CA GLU A 17 -7.34 -2.54 1.59
C GLU A 17 -6.77 -3.55 0.57
N GLY A 18 -7.25 -3.50 -0.68
CA GLY A 18 -6.74 -4.29 -1.79
C GLY A 18 -5.29 -3.94 -2.14
N VAL A 19 -4.96 -2.64 -2.24
CA VAL A 19 -3.58 -2.18 -2.48
C VAL A 19 -2.65 -2.69 -1.38
N PHE A 20 -3.02 -2.53 -0.11
CA PHE A 20 -2.21 -3.05 1.00
C PHE A 20 -2.10 -4.58 1.00
N SER A 21 -3.17 -5.31 0.64
CA SER A 21 -3.13 -6.76 0.54
C SER A 21 -2.14 -7.22 -0.54
N ILE A 22 -2.18 -6.60 -1.72
CA ILE A 22 -1.25 -6.91 -2.83
C ILE A 22 0.18 -6.55 -2.43
N PHE A 23 0.39 -5.35 -1.88
CA PHE A 23 1.71 -4.90 -1.43
C PHE A 23 2.37 -5.89 -0.47
N LYS A 24 1.61 -6.37 0.53
CA LYS A 24 2.08 -7.39 1.49
C LYS A 24 2.34 -8.77 0.86
N ARG A 25 1.61 -9.15 -0.19
CA ARG A 25 1.92 -10.39 -0.95
C ARG A 25 3.22 -10.28 -1.75
N VAL A 26 3.51 -9.10 -2.30
CA VAL A 26 4.70 -8.86 -3.13
C VAL A 26 5.96 -8.79 -2.27
N PHE A 27 5.92 -8.08 -1.15
CA PHE A 27 7.10 -7.78 -0.34
C PHE A 27 7.18 -8.53 1.01
N GLY A 28 6.16 -9.32 1.33
CA GLY A 28 6.01 -9.95 2.65
C GLY A 28 5.43 -9.00 3.70
N GLU A 29 5.09 -9.56 4.87
CA GLU A 29 4.52 -8.80 6.00
C GLU A 29 5.57 -8.30 7.00
N HIS A 30 6.85 -8.57 6.73
CA HIS A 30 7.96 -8.25 7.61
C HIS A 30 9.01 -7.38 6.89
N ALA A 31 9.69 -6.56 7.69
CA ALA A 31 10.92 -5.87 7.28
C ALA A 31 12.12 -6.73 7.65
N MET A 32 13.16 -6.73 6.82
CA MET A 32 14.40 -7.46 7.07
C MET A 32 15.39 -6.62 7.88
N ALA A 33 15.30 -5.29 7.76
CA ALA A 33 16.13 -4.38 8.53
C ALA A 33 15.86 -4.50 10.05
N LEU A 34 16.94 -4.48 10.83
CA LEU A 34 16.88 -4.56 12.30
C LEU A 34 16.91 -3.17 12.98
N LYS A 35 17.45 -2.16 12.29
CA LYS A 35 17.49 -0.78 12.77
C LYS A 35 16.29 -0.01 12.22
N GLN A 36 15.63 0.77 13.07
CA GLN A 36 14.43 1.54 12.71
C GLN A 36 14.64 2.45 11.49
N GLU A 37 15.77 3.15 11.41
CA GLU A 37 16.11 4.02 10.28
C GLU A 37 16.13 3.22 8.96
N ASN A 38 16.73 2.03 9.00
CA ASN A 38 16.81 1.14 7.85
C ASN A 38 15.45 0.52 7.51
N ILE A 39 14.60 0.23 8.50
CA ILE A 39 13.22 -0.24 8.27
C ILE A 39 12.42 0.83 7.52
N VAL A 40 12.55 2.09 7.92
CA VAL A 40 11.88 3.21 7.25
C VAL A 40 12.36 3.33 5.81
N GLN A 41 13.68 3.27 5.58
CA GLN A 41 14.25 3.27 4.22
C GLN A 41 13.80 2.07 3.38
N GLU A 42 13.74 0.87 3.96
CA GLU A 42 13.25 -0.35 3.30
C GLU A 42 11.80 -0.18 2.85
N ILE A 43 10.93 0.35 3.72
CA ILE A 43 9.53 0.61 3.38
C ILE A 43 9.41 1.65 2.26
N TYR A 44 10.17 2.76 2.33
CA TYR A 44 10.19 3.78 1.28
C TYR A 44 10.57 3.19 -0.08
N LEU A 45 11.63 2.38 -0.13
CA LEU A 45 12.08 1.71 -1.34
C LEU A 45 11.02 0.74 -1.90
N LYS A 46 10.40 -0.08 -1.05
CA LYS A 46 9.33 -1.01 -1.44
C LYS A 46 8.13 -0.25 -2.03
N VAL A 47 7.72 0.86 -1.43
CA VAL A 47 6.62 1.70 -1.92
C VAL A 47 6.97 2.38 -3.25
N ALA A 48 8.18 2.94 -3.37
CA ALA A 48 8.63 3.56 -4.61
C ALA A 48 8.65 2.56 -5.77
N LEU A 49 9.16 1.35 -5.52
CA LEU A 49 9.21 0.28 -6.51
C LEU A 49 7.80 -0.19 -6.92
N TYR A 50 6.91 -0.39 -5.95
CA TYR A 50 5.51 -0.74 -6.22
C TYR A 50 4.82 0.30 -7.10
N ASN A 51 5.00 1.58 -6.78
CA ASN A 51 4.40 2.67 -7.55
C ASN A 51 4.97 2.74 -8.97
N LYS A 52 6.28 2.52 -9.14
CA LYS A 52 6.92 2.47 -10.45
C LYS A 52 6.33 1.34 -11.32
N TRP A 53 6.25 0.13 -10.79
CA TRP A 53 5.66 -1.01 -11.52
C TRP A 53 4.19 -0.79 -11.86
N ARG A 54 3.43 -0.18 -10.93
CA ARG A 54 2.04 0.17 -11.19
C ARG A 54 1.93 1.17 -12.35
N ASP A 55 2.80 2.17 -12.40
CA ASP A 55 2.81 3.18 -13.47
C ASP A 55 3.21 2.56 -14.83
N GLU A 56 4.24 1.72 -14.84
CA GLU A 56 4.66 0.96 -16.03
C GLU A 56 3.56 0.03 -16.56
N SER A 57 2.71 -0.53 -15.68
CA SER A 57 1.60 -1.40 -16.10
C SER A 57 0.39 -0.65 -16.68
N LEU A 58 0.35 0.68 -16.54
CA LEU A 58 -0.72 1.55 -17.01
C LEU A 58 -0.35 2.31 -18.31
N SER A 59 0.91 2.22 -18.74
CA SER A 59 1.43 2.75 -20.02
C SER A 59 1.41 1.68 -21.11
#